data_AF-A0A927MMU9-F1
#
_entry.id   AF-A0A927MMU9-F1
#
_cell.length_a   1.000
_cell.length_b   1.000
_cell.length_c   1.000
_cell.angle_alpha   90.00
_cell.angle_beta   90.00
_cell.angle_gamma   90.00
#
_symmetry.space_group_name_H-M   'P 1'
#
loop_
_entity.id
_entity.type
_entity.pdbx_description
1 polymer ?
#
loop_
_entity_poly.entity_id
_entity_poly.type
_entity_poly.pdbx_seq_one_letter_code
_entity_poly.pdbx_strand_id
1 'polypeptide(L)'
;MFRPGRKEQQFSLDDRFLTFPKYIVEALQKSFAEDFFTNIFLKINEDHFSVLYSETFSRPNKPVNILVSLLILKELHNLTDEELLSSFFFDYRYQYALGIEDFEKEKICINTLTNFRQRLVEYEVTTGIDLLKAEVDALSA
;
A
#
# COMPACT_ATOMS: atom_id res chain seq x y z
N MET A 1 -8.55 1.04 16.30
CA MET A 1 -7.86 2.33 16.18
C MET A 1 -7.23 2.51 14.81
N PHE A 2 -7.60 3.59 14.11
CA PHE A 2 -6.94 4.06 12.89
C PHE A 2 -5.61 4.74 13.23
N ARG A 3 -4.60 4.47 12.42
CA ARG A 3 -3.29 5.11 12.42
C ARG A 3 -2.85 5.24 10.96
N PRO A 4 -2.61 6.46 10.46
CA PRO A 4 -2.08 6.65 9.12
C PRO A 4 -0.65 6.09 9.02
N GLY A 5 -0.31 5.61 7.84
CA GLY A 5 1.04 5.32 7.41
C GLY A 5 1.91 6.57 7.30
N ARG A 6 3.18 6.34 6.99
CA ARG A 6 4.11 7.44 6.68
C ARG A 6 3.91 7.86 5.22
N LYS A 7 3.99 9.17 4.97
CA LYS A 7 3.99 9.79 3.63
C LYS A 7 5.35 10.38 3.24
N GLU A 8 6.36 10.22 4.07
CA GLU A 8 7.71 10.70 3.81
C GLU A 8 8.63 9.50 3.68
N GLN A 9 9.44 9.49 2.62
CA GLN A 9 10.47 8.47 2.41
C GLN A 9 11.64 8.81 3.36
N GLN A 10 11.62 8.24 4.57
CA GLN A 10 12.76 8.36 5.45
C GLN A 10 13.66 7.17 5.17
N PHE A 11 14.58 7.30 4.23
CA PHE A 11 15.63 6.29 4.01
C PHE A 11 16.29 5.99 5.36
N SER A 12 15.90 4.87 5.96
CA SER A 12 16.53 4.36 7.16
C SER A 12 17.98 4.06 6.81
N LEU A 13 18.89 4.22 7.76
CA LEU A 13 20.29 3.78 7.56
C LEU A 13 20.38 2.28 7.23
N ASP A 14 19.33 1.51 7.58
CA ASP A 14 19.17 0.08 7.29
C ASP A 14 18.38 -0.20 6.00
N ASP A 15 18.07 0.83 5.21
CA ASP A 15 17.34 0.64 3.96
C ASP A 15 18.17 -0.22 2.99
N ARG A 16 17.63 -1.39 2.66
CA ARG A 16 18.26 -2.38 1.78
C ARG A 16 18.60 -1.78 0.42
N PHE A 17 17.84 -0.79 -0.06
CA PHE A 17 18.12 -0.11 -1.32
C PHE A 17 19.44 0.67 -1.30
N LEU A 18 19.90 1.13 -0.12
CA LEU A 18 21.19 1.81 0.02
C LEU A 18 22.38 0.84 -0.15
N THR A 19 22.16 -0.46 0.05
CA THR A 19 23.20 -1.49 -0.12
C THR A 19 23.33 -1.96 -1.58
N PHE A 20 22.38 -1.62 -2.44
CA PHE A 20 22.40 -2.05 -3.82
C PHE A 20 23.44 -1.29 -4.65
N PRO A 21 24.09 -1.95 -5.63
CA PRO A 21 24.90 -1.25 -6.62
C PRO A 21 24.08 -0.15 -7.30
N LYS A 22 24.72 1.01 -7.57
CA LYS A 22 24.07 2.19 -8.16
C LYS A 22 23.25 1.86 -9.42
N TYR A 23 23.76 1.01 -10.30
CA TYR A 23 23.06 0.64 -11.53
C TYR A 23 21.74 -0.11 -11.29
N ILE A 24 21.60 -0.85 -10.17
CA ILE A 24 20.35 -1.51 -9.78
C ILE A 24 19.36 -0.47 -9.26
N VAL A 25 19.83 0.48 -8.44
CA VAL A 25 19.00 1.57 -7.93
C VAL A 25 18.47 2.43 -9.09
N GLU A 26 19.33 2.77 -10.05
CA GLU A 26 18.91 3.50 -11.26
C GLU A 26 17.89 2.71 -12.10
N ALA A 27 18.03 1.38 -12.19
CA ALA A 27 17.07 0.54 -12.89
C ALA A 27 15.72 0.47 -12.15
N LEU A 28 15.75 0.47 -10.81
CA LEU A 28 14.56 0.50 -9.95
C LEU A 28 13.81 1.84 -10.11
N GLN A 29 14.53 2.95 -10.09
CA GLN A 29 14.00 4.31 -10.30
C GLN A 29 13.46 4.53 -11.73
N LYS A 30 13.97 3.80 -12.72
CA LYS A 30 13.44 3.82 -14.11
C LYS A 30 12.28 2.85 -14.32
N SER A 31 11.94 2.04 -13.32
CA SER A 31 10.84 1.08 -13.41
C SER A 31 9.51 1.72 -13.02
N PHE A 32 8.41 1.00 -13.24
CA PHE A 32 7.07 1.42 -12.80
C PHE A 32 7.00 1.77 -11.31
N ALA A 33 7.92 1.25 -10.50
CA ALA A 33 7.90 1.41 -9.06
C ALA A 33 8.08 2.88 -8.62
N GLU A 34 8.92 3.65 -9.33
CA GLU A 34 9.11 5.08 -9.05
C GLU A 34 7.85 5.88 -9.35
N ASP A 35 7.29 5.68 -10.55
CA ASP A 35 6.08 6.35 -10.98
C ASP A 35 4.91 6.01 -10.05
N PHE A 36 4.80 4.74 -9.65
CA PHE A 36 3.78 4.29 -8.71
C PHE A 36 3.98 4.90 -7.32
N PHE A 37 5.21 4.90 -6.80
CA PHE A 37 5.52 5.46 -5.48
C PHE A 37 5.14 6.94 -5.43
N THR A 38 5.62 7.72 -6.39
CA THR A 38 5.46 9.18 -6.42
C THR A 38 4.03 9.63 -6.75
N ASN A 39 3.38 8.98 -7.71
CA ASN A 39 2.07 9.42 -8.21
C ASN A 39 0.89 8.74 -7.53
N ILE A 40 1.07 7.57 -6.93
CA ILE A 40 -0.01 6.80 -6.31
C ILE A 40 0.25 6.69 -4.81
N PHE A 41 1.29 5.98 -4.39
CA PHE A 41 1.51 5.65 -2.97
C PHE A 41 1.55 6.89 -2.07
N LEU A 42 2.33 7.92 -2.43
CA LEU A 42 2.46 9.15 -1.65
C LEU A 42 1.18 10.00 -1.64
N LYS A 43 0.36 9.90 -2.69
CA LYS A 43 -0.84 10.73 -2.85
C LYS A 43 -2.08 10.16 -2.17
N ILE A 44 -2.07 8.87 -1.80
CA ILE A 44 -3.20 8.24 -1.10
C ILE A 44 -3.54 9.01 0.19
N ASN A 45 -4.81 9.41 0.33
CA ASN A 45 -5.33 10.02 1.53
C ASN A 45 -5.95 8.98 2.47
N GLU A 46 -5.14 8.48 3.39
CA GLU A 46 -5.57 7.45 4.36
C GLU A 46 -6.72 7.91 5.26
N ASP A 47 -6.89 9.21 5.50
CA ASP A 47 -7.94 9.74 6.39
C ASP A 47 -9.35 9.41 5.87
N HIS A 48 -9.53 9.24 4.55
CA HIS A 48 -10.78 8.80 3.95
C HIS A 48 -11.21 7.40 4.42
N PHE A 49 -10.26 6.58 4.86
CA PHE A 49 -10.51 5.20 5.32
C PHE A 49 -10.59 5.09 6.84
N SER A 50 -10.44 6.21 7.57
CA SER A 50 -10.49 6.22 9.04
C SER A 50 -11.83 5.68 9.58
N VAL A 51 -12.92 5.91 8.84
CA VAL A 51 -14.28 5.40 9.09
C VAL A 51 -14.37 3.87 9.15
N LEU A 52 -13.41 3.14 8.59
CA LEU A 52 -13.37 1.67 8.61
C LEU A 52 -12.85 1.09 9.92
N TYR A 53 -12.43 1.93 10.87
CA TYR A 53 -11.76 1.51 12.09
C TYR A 53 -12.46 2.08 13.32
N SER A 54 -12.50 1.28 14.39
CA SER A 54 -13.04 1.73 15.66
C SER A 54 -12.17 2.80 16.34
N GLU A 55 -12.82 3.74 17.02
CA GLU A 55 -12.17 4.73 17.89
C GLU A 55 -11.62 4.12 19.19
N THR A 56 -12.05 2.90 19.53
CA THR A 56 -11.57 2.18 20.72
C THR A 56 -10.11 1.75 20.58
N PHE A 57 -9.39 1.80 21.71
CA PHE A 57 -8.00 1.35 21.82
C PHE A 57 -7.89 -0.13 21.46
N SER A 58 -7.34 -0.40 20.27
CA SER A 58 -7.00 -1.72 19.78
C SER A 58 -5.63 -1.69 19.11
N ARG A 59 -5.12 -2.86 18.71
CA ARG A 59 -3.86 -2.92 17.96
C ARG A 59 -3.98 -2.01 16.72
N PRO A 60 -2.98 -1.14 16.45
CA PRO A 60 -3.02 -0.29 15.27
C PRO A 60 -3.18 -1.11 13.99
N ASN A 61 -3.90 -0.56 13.03
CA ASN A 61 -3.98 -1.13 11.69
C ASN A 61 -2.61 -1.16 11.02
N LYS A 62 -2.52 -1.99 9.97
CA LYS A 62 -1.47 -1.80 8.95
C LYS A 62 -1.77 -0.50 8.18
N PRO A 63 -0.72 0.22 7.73
CA PRO A 63 -0.89 1.43 6.93
C PRO A 63 -1.89 1.22 5.79
N VAL A 64 -2.86 2.11 5.66
CA VAL A 64 -3.93 1.97 4.67
C VAL A 64 -3.40 2.24 3.27
N ASN A 65 -2.46 3.17 3.13
CA ASN A 65 -1.80 3.43 1.85
C ASN A 65 -1.18 2.15 1.25
N ILE A 66 -0.48 1.34 2.04
CA ILE A 66 0.05 0.04 1.56
C ILE A 66 -1.08 -0.89 1.12
N LEU A 67 -2.17 -0.99 1.89
CA LEU A 67 -3.30 -1.87 1.57
C LEU A 67 -4.01 -1.43 0.28
N VAL A 68 -4.30 -0.14 0.14
CA VAL A 68 -4.92 0.45 -1.05
C VAL A 68 -4.01 0.27 -2.26
N SER A 69 -2.72 0.58 -2.13
CA SER A 69 -1.74 0.39 -3.19
C SER A 69 -1.63 -1.06 -3.65
N LEU A 70 -1.69 -2.03 -2.74
CA LEU A 70 -1.72 -3.45 -3.10
C LEU A 70 -2.96 -3.80 -3.93
N LEU A 71 -4.13 -3.26 -3.60
CA LEU A 71 -5.34 -3.45 -4.40
C LEU A 71 -5.21 -2.81 -5.79
N ILE A 72 -4.65 -1.60 -5.87
CA ILE A 72 -4.42 -0.92 -7.16
C ILE A 72 -3.42 -1.72 -8.01
N LEU A 73 -2.28 -2.14 -7.44
CA LEU A 73 -1.27 -2.95 -8.16
C LEU A 73 -1.83 -4.27 -8.64
N LYS A 74 -2.71 -4.90 -7.85
CA LYS A 74 -3.40 -6.13 -8.25
C LYS A 74 -4.18 -5.93 -9.53
N GLU A 75 -5.00 -4.88 -9.60
CA GLU A 75 -5.84 -4.60 -10.77
C GLU A 75 -5.00 -4.12 -11.96
N LEU A 76 -4.03 -3.22 -11.73
CA LEU A 76 -3.14 -2.70 -12.78
C LEU A 76 -2.38 -3.82 -13.51
N HIS A 77 -1.94 -4.84 -12.78
CA HIS A 77 -1.16 -5.95 -13.32
C HIS A 77 -2.00 -7.21 -13.55
N ASN A 78 -3.33 -7.14 -13.32
CA ASN A 78 -4.27 -8.24 -13.46
C ASN A 78 -3.83 -9.53 -12.72
N LEU A 79 -3.45 -9.37 -11.44
CA LEU A 79 -2.89 -10.43 -10.61
C LEU A 79 -3.96 -11.11 -9.75
N THR A 80 -3.74 -12.39 -9.47
CA THR A 80 -4.39 -13.08 -8.36
C THR A 80 -3.83 -12.61 -7.00
N ASP A 81 -4.53 -12.90 -5.91
CA ASP A 81 -4.03 -12.56 -4.57
C ASP A 81 -2.71 -13.28 -4.23
N GLU A 82 -2.54 -14.50 -4.72
CA GLU A 82 -1.32 -15.29 -4.51
C GLU A 82 -0.14 -14.70 -5.29
N GLU A 83 -0.35 -14.28 -6.54
CA GLU A 83 0.68 -13.63 -7.36
C GLU A 83 1.04 -12.24 -6.83
N LEU A 84 0.06 -11.48 -6.37
CA LEU A 84 0.28 -10.18 -5.74
C LEU A 84 1.16 -10.31 -4.49
N LEU A 85 0.83 -11.25 -3.60
CA LEU A 85 1.64 -11.47 -2.41
C LEU A 85 3.01 -12.01 -2.77
N SER A 86 3.11 -12.94 -3.72
CA SER A 86 4.40 -13.42 -4.21
C SER A 86 5.26 -12.27 -4.72
N SER A 87 4.69 -11.35 -5.50
CA SER A 87 5.37 -10.15 -5.97
C SER A 87 5.78 -9.24 -4.81
N PHE A 88 4.91 -9.04 -3.82
CA PHE A 88 5.26 -8.29 -2.61
C PHE A 88 6.43 -8.90 -1.82
N PHE A 89 6.50 -10.23 -1.70
CA PHE A 89 7.56 -10.93 -0.97
C PHE A 89 8.89 -11.00 -1.74
N PHE A 90 8.84 -11.15 -3.06
CA PHE A 90 10.02 -11.52 -3.86
C PHE A 90 10.49 -10.44 -4.83
N ASP A 91 9.66 -9.45 -5.16
CA ASP A 91 9.99 -8.37 -6.10
C ASP A 91 10.26 -7.05 -5.37
N TYR A 92 11.53 -6.64 -5.40
CA TYR A 92 11.97 -5.37 -4.82
C TYR A 92 11.27 -4.15 -5.42
N ARG A 93 10.77 -4.23 -6.67
CA ARG A 93 9.98 -3.15 -7.29
C ARG A 93 8.67 -2.92 -6.57
N TYR A 94 8.01 -3.99 -6.12
CA TYR A 94 6.76 -3.87 -5.35
C TYR A 94 7.04 -3.29 -3.97
N GLN A 95 8.12 -3.73 -3.30
CA GLN A 95 8.51 -3.19 -2.00
C GLN A 95 8.86 -1.70 -2.10
N TYR A 96 9.57 -1.30 -3.16
CA TYR A 96 9.89 0.10 -3.44
C TYR A 96 8.64 0.93 -3.72
N ALA A 97 7.76 0.45 -4.61
CA ALA A 97 6.50 1.10 -4.96
C ALA A 97 5.59 1.35 -3.73
N LEU A 98 5.71 0.49 -2.71
CA LEU A 98 4.95 0.55 -1.47
C LEU A 98 5.69 1.24 -0.32
N GLY A 99 6.87 1.81 -0.57
CA GLY A 99 7.66 2.51 0.45
C GLY A 99 8.08 1.64 1.63
N ILE A 100 8.30 0.34 1.41
CA ILE A 100 8.66 -0.59 2.50
C ILE A 100 10.11 -0.38 2.91
N GLU A 101 10.32 0.06 4.15
CA GLU A 101 11.64 0.24 4.76
C GLU A 101 12.02 -0.99 5.59
N ASP A 102 11.09 -1.46 6.43
CA ASP A 102 11.29 -2.61 7.32
C ASP A 102 10.31 -3.71 6.95
N PHE A 103 10.77 -4.59 6.07
CA PHE A 103 9.96 -5.69 5.57
C PHE A 103 9.40 -6.59 6.70
N GLU A 104 10.17 -6.82 7.77
CA GLU A 104 9.71 -7.69 8.87
C GLU A 104 8.55 -7.07 9.66
N LYS A 105 8.58 -5.75 9.85
CA LYS A 105 7.49 -5.02 10.52
C LYS A 105 6.31 -4.76 9.61
N GLU A 106 6.57 -4.52 8.32
CA GLU A 106 5.59 -4.03 7.37
C GLU A 106 4.93 -5.15 6.54
N LYS A 107 5.48 -6.37 6.56
CA LYS A 107 4.89 -7.52 5.83
C LYS A 107 3.39 -7.70 6.08
N ILE A 108 2.71 -8.05 5.01
CA ILE A 108 1.26 -8.25 4.95
C ILE A 108 0.99 -9.71 4.61
N CYS A 109 -0.04 -10.29 5.24
CA CYS A 109 -0.54 -11.61 4.90
C CYS A 109 -1.88 -11.50 4.17
N ILE A 110 -2.28 -12.56 3.48
CA ILE A 110 -3.51 -12.62 2.70
C ILE A 110 -4.75 -12.22 3.52
N ASN A 111 -4.86 -12.72 4.75
CA ASN A 111 -5.98 -12.41 5.64
C ASN A 111 -6.10 -10.90 5.93
N THR A 112 -4.99 -10.16 5.94
CA THR A 112 -5.03 -8.71 6.14
C THR A 112 -5.70 -8.01 4.96
N LEU A 113 -5.37 -8.42 3.73
CA LEU A 113 -6.01 -7.90 2.52
C LEU A 113 -7.48 -8.32 2.45
N THR A 114 -7.79 -9.57 2.75
CA THR A 114 -9.17 -10.08 2.77
C THR A 114 -10.03 -9.30 3.76
N ASN A 115 -9.55 -9.12 5.00
CA ASN A 115 -10.26 -8.36 6.03
C ASN A 115 -10.45 -6.89 5.63
N PHE A 116 -9.46 -6.28 4.96
CA PHE A 116 -9.58 -4.90 4.50
C PHE A 116 -10.64 -4.75 3.41
N ARG A 117 -10.66 -5.65 2.41
CA ARG A 117 -11.70 -5.67 1.38
C ARG A 117 -13.09 -5.89 1.98
N GLN A 118 -13.20 -6.79 2.95
CA GLN A 118 -14.48 -7.04 3.61
C GLN A 118 -15.02 -5.77 4.28
N ARG A 119 -14.17 -4.99 4.95
CA ARG A 119 -14.56 -3.70 5.55
C ARG A 119 -15.01 -2.68 4.50
N LEU A 120 -14.34 -2.62 3.35
CA LEU A 120 -14.75 -1.75 2.24
C LEU A 120 -16.16 -2.12 1.75
N VAL A 121 -16.40 -3.40 1.50
CA VAL A 121 -17.71 -3.90 1.05
C VAL A 121 -18.79 -3.65 2.11
N GLU A 122 -18.52 -3.92 3.39
CA GLU A 122 -19.47 -3.66 4.47
C GLU A 122 -19.83 -2.17 4.57
N TYR A 123 -18.86 -1.28 4.39
CA TYR A 123 -19.08 0.16 4.37
C TYR A 123 -19.89 0.61 3.15
N GLU A 124 -19.58 0.08 1.97
CA GLU A 124 -20.32 0.35 0.73
C GLU A 124 -21.78 -0.10 0.84
N VAL A 125 -22.03 -1.31 1.38
CA VAL A 125 -23.38 -1.83 1.56
C VAL A 125 -24.20 -0.99 2.56
N THR A 126 -23.57 -0.47 3.60
CA THR A 126 -24.27 0.30 4.65
C THR A 126 -24.49 1.77 4.28
N THR A 127 -23.57 2.38 3.55
CA THR A 127 -23.60 3.83 3.25
C THR A 127 -23.91 4.15 1.79
N GLY A 128 -23.74 3.18 0.88
CA GLY A 128 -23.80 3.37 -0.57
C GLY A 128 -22.56 4.02 -1.18
N ILE A 129 -21.48 4.20 -0.41
CA ILE A 129 -20.26 4.90 -0.84
C ILE A 129 -19.11 3.89 -1.01
N ASP A 130 -18.57 3.80 -2.23
CA ASP A 130 -17.34 3.05 -2.50
C ASP A 130 -16.11 3.95 -2.25
N LEU A 131 -15.47 3.74 -1.10
CA LEU A 131 -14.27 4.49 -0.68
C LEU A 131 -13.08 4.24 -1.60
N LEU A 132 -12.91 3.01 -2.10
CA LEU A 132 -11.76 2.66 -2.94
C LEU A 132 -11.88 3.35 -4.29
N LYS A 133 -13.07 3.31 -4.89
CA LYS A 133 -13.36 4.03 -6.13
C LYS A 133 -13.20 5.54 -5.98
N ALA A 134 -13.75 6.13 -4.91
CA ALA A 134 -13.60 7.56 -4.65
C ALA A 134 -12.12 7.99 -4.54
N GLU A 135 -11.29 7.16 -3.90
CA GLU A 135 -9.85 7.42 -3.81
C GLU A 135 -9.14 7.28 -5.17
N VAL A 136 -9.45 6.24 -5.95
CA VAL A 136 -8.88 6.04 -7.28
C VAL A 136 -9.27 7.17 -8.23
N ASP A 137 -10.52 7.63 -8.17
CA ASP A 137 -11.01 8.77 -8.95
C ASP A 137 -10.27 10.06 -8.55
N ALA A 138 -10.02 10.27 -7.26
CA ALA A 138 -9.26 11.41 -6.75
C ALA A 138 -7.78 11.38 -7.16
N LEU A 139 -7.17 10.20 -7.27
CA LEU A 139 -5.79 10.01 -7.74
C LEU A 139 -5.65 10.22 -9.26
N SER A 140 -6.75 10.10 -10.00
CA SER A 140 -6.79 10.23 -11.47
C SER A 140 -7.10 11.67 -11.93
N ALA A 141 -7.44 12.57 -11.01
CA ALA A 141 -7.79 13.97 -11.28
C ALA A 141 -6.57 14.90 -11.31
#